data_AF-A0A945PQ87-F1
#
_entry.id   AF-A0A945PQ87-F1
#
_cell.length_a   1.000
_cell.length_b   1.000
_cell.length_c   1.000
_cell.angle_alpha   90.00
_cell.angle_beta   90.00
_cell.angle_gamma   90.00
#
_symmetry.space_group_name_H-M   'P 1'
#
loop_
_entity.id
_entity.type
_entity.pdbx_description
1 polymer ?
#
loop_
_entity_poly.entity_id
_entity_poly.type
_entity_poly.pdbx_seq_one_letter_code
_entity_poly.pdbx_strand_id
1 'polypeptide(L)'
;MVNTSTFGLSSRPLSALVGGCYVQEIAHDLGFLLLQSSVLNGLKSVDDFRYLPEESLVPSNPGLHNEKLIDVVSECRELVRLAVFSASSRFESIIIDEPERLVEMPAISLARMAQSFRPTCLQTAFAVASNEIREGHYRLAEATLLRASEFLVTPSDKSRWYQNRAANFFRRGDVAHSIQFAYHATQANPSSLLAQESYKAYQSHFSRQSQFPKVDISIPFEAKHETS
;
A
#
# COMPACT_ATOMS: atom_id res chain seq x y z
N MET A 1 -4.20 -55.29 13.36
CA MET A 1 -5.10 -54.56 14.28
C MET A 1 -4.64 -53.13 14.33
N VAL A 2 -5.49 -52.20 13.89
CA VAL A 2 -5.24 -50.76 13.89
C VAL A 2 -5.36 -50.27 15.34
N ASN A 3 -4.30 -49.66 15.87
CA ASN A 3 -4.33 -49.04 17.19
C ASN A 3 -4.67 -47.56 17.01
N THR A 4 -5.93 -47.22 17.23
CA THR A 4 -6.43 -45.85 17.37
C THR A 4 -6.04 -45.32 18.74
N SER A 5 -4.93 -44.59 18.84
CA SER A 5 -4.70 -43.64 19.93
C SER A 5 -4.78 -42.23 19.36
N THR A 6 -6.00 -41.72 19.37
CA THR A 6 -6.39 -40.32 19.46
C THR A 6 -5.23 -39.36 19.77
N PHE A 7 -4.89 -38.53 18.78
CA PHE A 7 -4.18 -37.28 19.00
C PHE A 7 -4.89 -36.48 20.11
N GLY A 8 -4.20 -36.27 21.22
CA GLY A 8 -4.66 -35.47 22.35
C GLY A 8 -4.82 -34.00 21.98
N LEU A 9 -6.00 -33.63 21.49
CA LEU A 9 -6.54 -32.27 21.48
C LEU A 9 -7.29 -31.98 22.79
N SER A 10 -6.84 -32.50 23.93
CA SER A 10 -7.48 -32.22 25.23
C SER A 10 -6.68 -31.16 25.98
N SER A 11 -7.32 -29.99 26.15
CA SER A 11 -7.03 -28.90 27.08
C SER A 11 -5.76 -28.06 26.82
N ARG A 12 -5.73 -27.32 25.70
CA ARG A 12 -5.34 -25.91 25.86
C ARG A 12 -6.49 -25.24 26.62
N PRO A 13 -6.25 -24.50 27.72
CA PRO A 13 -7.34 -23.89 28.45
C PRO A 13 -8.10 -22.96 27.50
N LEU A 14 -9.43 -22.97 27.55
CA LEU A 14 -10.27 -22.09 26.73
C LEU A 14 -9.78 -20.63 26.78
N SER A 15 -9.19 -20.20 27.90
CA SER A 15 -8.54 -18.89 28.05
C SER A 15 -7.36 -18.64 27.10
N ALA A 16 -6.57 -19.65 26.72
CA ALA A 16 -5.50 -19.51 25.75
C ALA A 16 -6.02 -19.44 24.30
N LEU A 17 -7.14 -20.12 24.01
CA LEU A 17 -7.85 -19.99 22.72
C LEU A 17 -8.54 -18.63 22.61
N VAL A 18 -9.24 -18.20 23.65
CA VAL A 18 -9.90 -16.88 23.73
C VAL A 18 -8.87 -15.75 23.68
N GLY A 19 -7.75 -15.88 24.39
CA GLY A 19 -6.63 -14.93 24.30
C GLY A 19 -6.00 -14.90 22.91
N GLY A 20 -5.90 -16.04 22.23
CA GLY A 20 -5.44 -16.11 20.83
C GLY A 20 -6.38 -15.40 19.84
N CYS A 21 -7.69 -15.61 19.97
CA CYS A 21 -8.69 -14.90 19.16
C CYS A 21 -8.67 -13.39 19.43
N TYR A 22 -8.58 -12.99 20.70
CA TYR A 22 -8.50 -11.58 21.09
C TYR A 22 -7.24 -10.88 20.55
N VAL A 23 -6.08 -11.53 20.62
CA VAL A 23 -4.83 -11.01 20.03
C VAL A 23 -4.94 -10.89 18.51
N GLN A 24 -5.64 -11.81 17.84
CA GLN A 24 -5.88 -11.72 16.40
C GLN A 24 -6.82 -10.56 16.04
N GLU A 25 -7.88 -10.32 16.82
CA GLU A 25 -8.80 -9.19 16.66
C GLU A 25 -8.05 -7.86 16.83
N ILE A 26 -7.26 -7.73 17.90
CA ILE A 26 -6.43 -6.54 18.14
C ILE A 26 -5.39 -6.34 17.04
N ALA A 27 -4.72 -7.39 16.59
CA ALA A 27 -3.76 -7.31 15.48
C ALA A 27 -4.44 -6.88 14.17
N HIS A 28 -5.64 -7.36 13.92
CA HIS A 28 -6.43 -6.97 12.76
C HIS A 28 -6.83 -5.49 12.84
N ASP A 29 -7.31 -5.03 13.99
CA ASP A 29 -7.70 -3.64 14.25
C ASP A 29 -6.49 -2.70 14.15
N LEU A 30 -5.35 -3.08 14.73
CA LEU A 30 -4.08 -2.37 14.57
C LEU A 30 -3.69 -2.25 13.10
N GLY A 31 -3.75 -3.35 12.35
CA GLY A 31 -3.46 -3.34 10.91
C GLY A 31 -4.36 -2.39 10.12
N PHE A 32 -5.62 -2.26 10.50
CA PHE A 32 -6.54 -1.30 9.88
C PHE A 32 -6.23 0.15 10.26
N LEU A 33 -5.95 0.42 11.54
CA LEU A 33 -5.60 1.75 12.02
C LEU A 33 -4.28 2.25 11.41
N LEU A 34 -3.27 1.39 11.28
CA LEU A 34 -2.01 1.69 10.61
C LEU A 34 -2.20 2.02 9.12
N LEU A 35 -3.11 1.31 8.44
CA LEU A 35 -3.44 1.60 7.05
C LEU A 35 -4.08 3.00 6.92
N GLN A 36 -5.02 3.33 7.78
CA GLN A 36 -5.65 4.66 7.81
C GLN A 36 -4.63 5.76 8.13
N SER A 37 -3.69 5.52 9.06
CA SER A 37 -2.60 6.46 9.36
C SER A 37 -1.64 6.64 8.19
N SER A 38 -1.31 5.56 7.47
CA SER A 38 -0.58 5.66 6.20
C SER A 38 -1.29 6.57 5.21
N VAL A 39 -2.61 6.40 5.05
CA VAL A 39 -3.42 7.24 4.16
C VAL A 39 -3.37 8.71 4.58
N LEU A 40 -3.57 9.00 5.87
CA LEU A 40 -3.49 10.36 6.41
C LEU A 40 -2.12 11.00 6.15
N ASN A 41 -1.04 10.27 6.39
CA ASN A 41 0.32 10.80 6.19
C ASN A 41 0.67 10.94 4.70
N GLY A 42 0.11 10.06 3.85
CA GLY A 42 0.17 10.22 2.39
C GLY A 42 -0.52 11.49 1.92
N LEU A 43 -1.75 11.76 2.41
CA LEU A 43 -2.52 12.96 2.05
C LEU A 43 -1.92 14.27 2.54
N LYS A 44 -1.23 14.27 3.69
CA LYS A 44 -0.52 15.45 4.22
C LYS A 44 0.72 15.81 3.42
N SER A 45 1.27 14.86 2.65
CA SER A 45 2.52 15.08 1.93
C SER A 45 2.28 16.07 0.78
N VAL A 46 3.05 17.15 0.75
CA VAL A 46 3.01 18.13 -0.34
C VAL A 46 4.01 17.66 -1.41
N ASP A 47 3.54 16.82 -2.32
CA ASP A 47 4.33 16.29 -3.44
C ASP A 47 3.52 16.28 -4.75
N ASP A 48 4.18 16.07 -5.88
CA ASP A 48 3.54 15.96 -7.20
C ASP A 48 2.82 14.61 -7.41
N PHE A 49 2.70 13.79 -6.37
CA PHE A 49 2.01 12.51 -6.44
C PHE A 49 0.59 12.63 -5.92
N ARG A 50 -0.39 12.54 -6.83
CA ARG A 50 -1.79 12.56 -6.46
C ARG A 50 -2.20 11.23 -5.81
N TYR A 51 -2.07 11.15 -4.49
CA TYR A 51 -2.52 10.02 -3.68
C TYR A 51 -4.05 10.01 -3.57
N LEU A 52 -4.71 8.94 -4.02
CA LEU A 52 -6.17 8.84 -4.10
C LEU A 52 -6.66 7.57 -3.39
N PRO A 53 -6.80 7.62 -2.05
CA PRO A 53 -7.24 6.48 -1.26
C PRO A 53 -8.73 6.19 -1.46
N GLU A 54 -9.15 5.02 -1.01
CA GLU A 54 -10.57 4.74 -0.82
C GLU A 54 -11.16 5.63 0.28
N GLU A 55 -12.37 6.16 0.08
CA GLU A 55 -13.03 7.05 1.04
C GLU A 55 -13.18 6.40 2.43
N SER A 56 -13.47 5.09 2.50
CA SER A 56 -13.58 4.37 3.77
C SER A 56 -12.26 4.26 4.55
N LEU A 57 -11.12 4.49 3.89
CA LEU A 57 -9.80 4.51 4.51
C LEU A 57 -9.39 5.90 4.99
N VAL A 58 -10.16 6.94 4.70
CA VAL A 58 -9.91 8.30 5.17
C VAL A 58 -10.70 8.51 6.47
N PRO A 59 -10.04 8.62 7.64
CA PRO A 59 -10.74 8.89 8.89
C PRO A 59 -11.45 10.24 8.85
N SER A 60 -12.72 10.27 9.25
CA SER A 60 -13.52 11.49 9.34
C SER A 60 -13.04 12.45 10.43
N ASN A 61 -12.43 11.93 11.49
CA ASN A 61 -11.80 12.69 12.57
C ASN A 61 -10.36 12.20 12.81
N PRO A 62 -9.36 12.87 12.20
CA PRO A 62 -7.95 12.48 12.34
C PRO A 62 -7.42 12.54 13.79
N GLY A 63 -7.94 13.44 14.62
CA GLY A 63 -7.51 13.56 16.02
C GLY A 63 -7.91 12.33 16.84
N LEU A 64 -9.20 11.98 16.78
CA LEU A 64 -9.73 10.78 17.45
C LEU A 64 -9.11 9.48 16.90
N HIS A 65 -8.81 9.45 15.60
CA HIS A 65 -8.10 8.33 14.98
C HIS A 65 -6.72 8.10 15.60
N ASN A 66 -5.95 9.17 15.80
CA ASN A 66 -4.61 9.08 16.38
C ASN A 66 -4.66 8.61 17.84
N GLU A 67 -5.61 9.12 18.64
CA GLU A 67 -5.84 8.65 20.01
C GLU A 67 -6.13 7.14 20.02
N LYS A 68 -7.05 6.68 19.16
CA LYS A 68 -7.38 5.26 19.04
C LYS A 68 -6.18 4.39 18.61
N LEU A 69 -5.35 4.88 17.68
CA LEU A 69 -4.14 4.17 17.29
C LEU A 69 -3.16 4.02 18.47
N ILE A 70 -2.94 5.09 19.24
CA ILE A 70 -2.07 5.09 20.41
C ILE A 70 -2.59 4.10 21.46
N ASP A 71 -3.89 4.09 21.72
CA ASP A 71 -4.52 3.17 22.68
C ASP A 71 -4.34 1.71 22.27
N VAL A 72 -4.67 1.36 21.02
CA VAL A 72 -4.56 -0.02 20.52
C VAL A 72 -3.12 -0.50 20.47
N VAL A 73 -2.17 0.38 20.13
CA VAL A 73 -0.73 0.05 20.14
C VAL A 73 -0.24 -0.18 21.57
N SER A 74 -0.68 0.64 22.52
CA SER A 74 -0.36 0.47 23.94
C SER A 74 -0.90 -0.86 24.45
N GLU A 75 -2.13 -1.22 24.09
CA GLU A 75 -2.72 -2.52 24.42
C GLU A 75 -1.95 -3.68 23.78
N CYS A 76 -1.59 -3.57 22.48
CA CYS A 76 -0.76 -4.56 21.80
C CYS A 76 0.57 -4.77 22.53
N ARG A 77 1.21 -3.68 22.97
CA ARG A 77 2.48 -3.73 23.69
C ARG A 77 2.35 -4.49 25.00
N GLU A 78 1.30 -4.22 25.78
CA GLU A 78 1.06 -4.95 27.03
C GLU A 78 0.73 -6.44 26.76
N LEU A 79 -0.04 -6.74 25.71
CA LEU A 79 -0.32 -8.12 25.30
C LEU A 79 0.93 -8.86 24.85
N VAL A 80 1.83 -8.22 24.09
CA VAL A 80 3.13 -8.79 23.70
C VAL A 80 3.97 -9.06 24.94
N ARG A 81 4.03 -8.13 25.90
CA ARG A 81 4.74 -8.34 27.18
C ARG A 81 4.18 -9.54 27.95
N LEU A 82 2.86 -9.69 28.01
CA LEU A 82 2.18 -10.83 28.65
C LEU A 82 2.38 -12.15 27.86
N ALA A 83 2.43 -12.10 26.53
CA ALA A 83 2.67 -13.24 25.65
C ALA A 83 4.13 -13.74 25.71
N VAL A 84 5.10 -12.83 25.81
CA VAL A 84 6.52 -13.15 26.04
C VAL A 84 6.70 -13.87 27.39
N PHE A 85 5.86 -13.56 28.38
CA PHE A 85 5.80 -14.30 29.65
C PHE A 85 5.24 -15.73 29.54
N SER A 86 4.51 -16.07 28.46
CA SER A 86 3.74 -17.31 28.33
C SER A 86 4.13 -18.24 27.16
N ALA A 87 5.27 -17.97 26.51
CA ALA A 87 5.92 -18.75 25.43
C ALA A 87 5.52 -18.41 23.98
N SER A 88 6.42 -17.73 23.25
CA SER A 88 7.03 -18.17 21.98
C SER A 88 7.72 -16.97 21.29
N SER A 89 8.92 -17.21 20.77
CA SER A 89 9.87 -16.25 20.16
C SER A 89 9.39 -15.54 18.87
N ARG A 90 8.09 -15.60 18.53
CA ARG A 90 7.52 -14.93 17.34
C ARG A 90 6.98 -13.54 17.61
N PHE A 91 6.75 -13.17 18.87
CA PHE A 91 6.22 -11.84 19.24
C PHE A 91 7.29 -10.79 19.52
N GLU A 92 8.57 -11.18 19.62
CA GLU A 92 9.70 -10.29 19.92
C GLU A 92 9.91 -9.16 18.88
N SER A 93 9.33 -9.27 17.68
CA SER A 93 9.57 -8.31 16.60
C SER A 93 8.61 -7.11 16.55
N ILE A 94 7.62 -7.01 17.44
CA ILE A 94 6.66 -5.90 17.47
C ILE A 94 6.76 -5.19 18.83
N ILE A 95 7.91 -4.59 19.09
CA ILE A 95 8.05 -3.67 20.22
C ILE A 95 7.98 -2.26 19.64
N ILE A 96 6.82 -1.64 19.76
CA ILE A 96 6.63 -0.22 19.48
C ILE A 96 6.79 0.49 20.83
N ASP A 97 8.00 0.96 21.10
CA ASP A 97 8.36 1.53 22.41
C ASP A 97 7.65 2.87 22.68
N GLU A 98 7.36 3.64 21.63
CA GLU A 98 6.76 4.98 21.70
C GLU A 98 5.56 5.07 20.72
N PRO A 99 4.35 4.69 21.16
CA PRO A 99 3.13 4.70 20.33
C PRO A 99 2.83 6.06 19.69
N GLU A 100 3.16 7.15 20.37
CA GLU A 100 2.95 8.53 19.90
C GLU A 100 3.74 8.82 18.62
N ARG A 101 4.93 8.22 18.47
CA ARG A 101 5.76 8.39 17.28
C ARG A 101 5.15 7.78 16.02
N LEU A 102 4.25 6.80 16.14
CA LEU A 102 3.60 6.19 14.97
C LEU A 102 2.85 7.22 14.13
N VAL A 103 2.25 8.23 14.77
CA VAL A 103 1.47 9.27 14.09
C VAL A 103 2.35 10.09 13.13
N GLU A 104 3.65 10.20 13.44
CA GLU A 104 4.64 10.95 12.67
C GLU A 104 5.41 10.09 11.67
N MET A 105 5.20 8.77 11.68
CA MET A 105 5.97 7.88 10.82
C MET A 105 5.67 8.08 9.33
N PRO A 106 6.65 7.83 8.45
CA PRO A 106 6.42 7.87 7.01
C PRO A 106 5.30 6.91 6.59
N ALA A 107 4.47 7.36 5.65
CA ALA A 107 3.33 6.58 5.18
C ALA A 107 3.72 5.19 4.64
N ILE A 108 4.89 5.06 3.98
CA ILE A 108 5.36 3.75 3.50
C ILE A 108 5.62 2.77 4.66
N SER A 109 6.18 3.25 5.77
CA SER A 109 6.47 2.43 6.94
C SER A 109 5.18 1.96 7.60
N LEU A 110 4.21 2.86 7.74
CA LEU A 110 2.87 2.56 8.24
C LEU A 110 2.14 1.56 7.34
N ALA A 111 2.21 1.72 6.01
CA ALA A 111 1.61 0.80 5.06
C ALA A 111 2.23 -0.61 5.13
N ARG A 112 3.56 -0.70 5.27
CA ARG A 112 4.27 -1.99 5.41
C ARG A 112 3.94 -2.68 6.72
N MET A 113 3.86 -1.94 7.83
CA MET A 113 3.39 -2.49 9.10
C MET A 113 1.95 -2.99 8.98
N ALA A 114 1.04 -2.20 8.42
CA ALA A 114 -0.33 -2.62 8.14
C ALA A 114 -0.39 -3.91 7.30
N GLN A 115 0.47 -4.04 6.29
CA GLN A 115 0.55 -5.24 5.46
C GLN A 115 1.07 -6.46 6.24
N SER A 116 1.99 -6.29 7.21
CA SER A 116 2.41 -7.42 8.06
C SER A 116 1.28 -7.96 8.95
N PHE A 117 0.37 -7.10 9.40
CA PHE A 117 -0.81 -7.51 10.16
C PHE A 117 -1.93 -8.06 9.27
N ARG A 118 -2.05 -7.54 8.04
CA ARG A 118 -3.11 -7.90 7.08
C ARG A 118 -2.50 -8.25 5.71
N PRO A 119 -1.78 -9.39 5.59
CA PRO A 119 -1.00 -9.71 4.39
C PRO A 119 -1.84 -10.07 3.16
N THR A 120 -3.07 -10.53 3.37
CA THR A 120 -4.03 -10.87 2.31
C THR A 120 -4.99 -9.73 1.97
N CYS A 121 -4.90 -8.60 2.67
CA CYS A 121 -5.75 -7.44 2.44
C CYS A 121 -5.22 -6.64 1.23
N LEU A 122 -6.03 -6.54 0.17
CA LEU A 122 -5.65 -5.80 -1.04
C LEU A 122 -5.37 -4.32 -0.75
N GLN A 123 -6.10 -3.71 0.17
CA GLN A 123 -5.94 -2.30 0.52
C GLN A 123 -4.56 -2.00 1.10
N THR A 124 -3.99 -2.90 1.91
CA THR A 124 -2.63 -2.72 2.44
C THR A 124 -1.60 -2.86 1.32
N ALA A 125 -1.76 -3.83 0.42
CA ALA A 125 -0.89 -4.00 -0.75
C ALA A 125 -0.94 -2.78 -1.70
N PHE A 126 -2.12 -2.23 -1.97
CA PHE A 126 -2.27 -1.02 -2.79
C PHE A 126 -1.68 0.21 -2.11
N ALA A 127 -1.85 0.38 -0.80
CA ALA A 127 -1.21 1.47 -0.06
C ALA A 127 0.31 1.37 -0.09
N VAL A 128 0.89 0.17 0.06
CA VAL A 128 2.35 -0.05 -0.07
C VAL A 128 2.80 0.30 -1.49
N ALA A 129 2.15 -0.25 -2.51
CA ALA A 129 2.51 0.01 -3.91
C ALA A 129 2.42 1.51 -4.28
N SER A 130 1.36 2.20 -3.86
CA SER A 130 1.21 3.64 -4.09
C SER A 130 2.35 4.45 -3.46
N ASN A 131 2.75 4.10 -2.23
CA ASN A 131 3.88 4.75 -1.57
C ASN A 131 5.22 4.40 -2.22
N GLU A 132 5.41 3.17 -2.68
CA GLU A 132 6.60 2.76 -3.43
C GLU A 132 6.72 3.53 -4.76
N ILE A 133 5.62 3.73 -5.49
CA ILE A 133 5.60 4.56 -6.71
C ILE A 133 5.97 6.01 -6.38
N ARG A 134 5.38 6.55 -5.30
CA ARG A 134 5.61 7.92 -4.86
C ARG A 134 7.08 8.19 -4.55
N GLU A 135 7.75 7.25 -3.87
CA GLU A 135 9.17 7.31 -3.52
C GLU A 135 10.12 6.92 -4.67
N GLY A 136 9.60 6.55 -5.84
CA GLY A 136 10.42 6.17 -7.00
C GLY A 136 10.87 4.70 -7.02
N HIS A 137 10.38 3.88 -6.10
CA HIS A 137 10.65 2.45 -5.97
C HIS A 137 9.81 1.59 -6.95
N TYR A 138 9.82 1.94 -8.24
CA TYR A 138 8.89 1.40 -9.24
C TYR A 138 8.93 -0.12 -9.44
N ARG A 139 10.11 -0.73 -9.30
CA ARG A 139 10.28 -2.19 -9.41
C ARG A 139 9.67 -2.92 -8.21
N LEU A 140 9.80 -2.35 -7.01
CA LEU A 140 9.16 -2.90 -5.81
C LEU A 140 7.65 -2.75 -5.91
N ALA A 141 7.16 -1.58 -6.33
CA ALA A 141 5.75 -1.35 -6.56
C ALA A 141 5.13 -2.38 -7.52
N GLU A 142 5.81 -2.65 -8.65
CA GLU A 142 5.35 -3.65 -9.60
C GLU A 142 5.31 -5.05 -8.98
N ALA A 143 6.34 -5.46 -8.24
CA ALA A 143 6.36 -6.75 -7.56
C ALA A 143 5.25 -6.87 -6.50
N THR A 144 4.99 -5.80 -5.75
CA THR A 144 3.88 -5.71 -4.79
C THR A 144 2.53 -5.87 -5.48
N LEU A 145 2.32 -5.18 -6.60
CA LEU A 145 1.09 -5.28 -7.40
C LEU A 145 0.92 -6.66 -8.04
N LEU A 146 1.99 -7.28 -8.53
CA LEU A 146 1.92 -8.63 -9.10
C LEU A 146 1.52 -9.67 -8.03
N ARG A 147 2.07 -9.59 -6.82
CA ARG A 147 1.62 -10.45 -5.70
C ARG A 147 0.15 -10.20 -5.35
N ALA A 148 -0.27 -8.94 -5.31
CA ALA A 148 -1.67 -8.60 -5.03
C ALA A 148 -2.65 -9.13 -6.09
N SER A 149 -2.16 -9.40 -7.32
CA SER A 149 -3.01 -9.89 -8.41
C SER A 149 -3.67 -11.24 -8.12
N GLU A 150 -3.06 -12.06 -7.25
CA GLU A 150 -3.58 -13.37 -6.82
C GLU A 150 -4.89 -13.26 -6.01
N PHE A 151 -5.16 -12.10 -5.42
CA PHE A 151 -6.29 -11.89 -4.51
C PHE A 151 -7.38 -10.99 -5.11
N LEU A 152 -7.31 -10.65 -6.41
CA LEU A 152 -8.27 -9.75 -7.05
C LEU A 152 -9.63 -10.43 -7.27
N VAL A 153 -10.58 -10.20 -6.36
CA VAL A 153 -11.92 -10.80 -6.43
C VAL A 153 -12.90 -9.88 -7.16
N THR A 154 -12.97 -8.60 -6.79
CA THR A 154 -14.05 -7.72 -7.26
C THR A 154 -13.65 -6.88 -8.49
N PRO A 155 -14.63 -6.39 -9.27
CA PRO A 155 -14.37 -5.41 -10.33
C PRO A 155 -13.67 -4.14 -9.81
N SER A 156 -14.02 -3.70 -8.60
CA SER A 156 -13.38 -2.55 -7.93
C SER A 156 -11.90 -2.80 -7.65
N ASP A 157 -11.57 -3.99 -7.13
CA ASP A 157 -10.19 -4.39 -6.86
C ASP A 157 -9.35 -4.40 -8.13
N LYS A 158 -9.87 -5.00 -9.20
CA LYS A 158 -9.21 -5.04 -10.51
C LYS A 158 -8.98 -3.64 -11.07
N SER A 159 -9.99 -2.76 -10.96
CA SER A 159 -9.87 -1.38 -11.40
C SER A 159 -8.76 -0.62 -10.65
N ARG A 160 -8.69 -0.76 -9.32
CA ARG A 160 -7.64 -0.13 -8.51
C ARG A 160 -6.25 -0.70 -8.77
N TRP A 161 -6.15 -2.01 -8.99
CA TRP A 161 -4.90 -2.63 -9.39
C TRP A 161 -4.38 -2.03 -10.70
N TYR A 162 -5.26 -1.88 -11.70
CA TYR A 162 -4.91 -1.23 -12.96
C TYR A 162 -4.56 0.25 -12.80
N GLN A 163 -5.26 0.99 -11.94
CA GLN A 163 -4.91 2.39 -11.64
C GLN A 163 -3.51 2.52 -11.04
N ASN A 164 -3.15 1.66 -10.07
CA ASN A 164 -1.82 1.67 -9.47
C ASN A 164 -0.73 1.33 -10.50
N ARG A 165 -0.97 0.35 -11.38
CA ARG A 165 -0.04 0.03 -12.46
C ARG A 165 0.09 1.18 -13.46
N ALA A 166 -1.02 1.82 -13.84
CA ALA A 166 -1.00 3.00 -14.70
C ALA A 166 -0.12 4.11 -14.09
N ALA A 167 -0.32 4.42 -12.80
CA ALA A 167 0.49 5.39 -12.09
C ALA A 167 1.98 5.00 -12.04
N ASN A 168 2.29 3.70 -11.85
CA ASN A 168 3.66 3.19 -11.87
C ASN A 168 4.34 3.43 -13.24
N PHE A 169 3.67 3.08 -14.34
CA PHE A 169 4.18 3.30 -15.70
C PHE A 169 4.31 4.80 -16.03
N PHE A 170 3.33 5.61 -15.63
CA PHE A 170 3.38 7.06 -15.82
C PHE A 170 4.63 7.68 -15.19
N ARG A 171 4.91 7.33 -13.93
CA ARG A 171 6.05 7.87 -13.16
C ARG A 171 7.40 7.38 -13.68
N ARG A 172 7.42 6.26 -14.39
CA ARG A 172 8.59 5.76 -15.14
C ARG A 172 8.79 6.45 -16.49
N GLY A 173 7.86 7.30 -16.93
CA GLY A 173 7.87 7.93 -18.25
C GLY A 173 7.28 7.08 -19.37
N ASP A 174 6.71 5.91 -19.06
CA ASP A 174 6.07 5.02 -20.03
C ASP A 174 4.58 5.38 -20.18
N VAL A 175 4.33 6.45 -20.93
CA VAL A 175 2.99 7.03 -21.07
C VAL A 175 2.05 6.09 -21.84
N ALA A 176 2.57 5.29 -22.78
CA ALA A 176 1.77 4.37 -23.57
C ALA A 176 1.14 3.27 -22.69
N HIS A 177 1.95 2.57 -21.90
CA HIS A 177 1.45 1.56 -20.98
C HIS A 177 0.60 2.18 -19.87
N SER A 178 0.93 3.39 -19.41
CA SER A 178 0.09 4.13 -18.46
C SER A 178 -1.34 4.30 -18.98
N ILE A 179 -1.50 4.76 -20.23
CA ILE A 179 -2.82 4.97 -20.85
C ILE A 179 -3.55 3.63 -21.02
N GLN A 180 -2.85 2.60 -21.48
CA GLN A 180 -3.44 1.27 -21.66
C GLN A 180 -3.99 0.73 -20.34
N PHE A 181 -3.21 0.79 -19.25
CA PHE A 181 -3.67 0.32 -17.95
C PHE A 181 -4.77 1.19 -17.36
N ALA A 182 -4.73 2.51 -17.55
CA ALA A 182 -5.82 3.38 -17.12
C ALA A 182 -7.12 3.08 -17.89
N TYR A 183 -7.04 2.75 -19.18
CA TYR A 183 -8.20 2.27 -19.93
C TYR A 183 -8.73 0.95 -19.36
N HIS A 184 -7.86 -0.04 -19.09
CA HIS A 184 -8.27 -1.29 -18.45
C HIS A 184 -8.92 -1.06 -17.07
N ALA A 185 -8.48 -0.06 -16.31
CA ALA A 185 -9.15 0.32 -15.06
C ALA A 185 -10.60 0.76 -15.28
N THR A 186 -10.88 1.54 -16.32
CA THR A 186 -12.25 1.96 -16.67
C THR A 186 -13.11 0.79 -17.14
N GLN A 187 -12.53 -0.18 -17.85
CA GLN A 187 -13.25 -1.39 -18.28
C GLN A 187 -13.56 -2.31 -17.11
N ALA A 188 -12.63 -2.44 -16.16
CA ALA A 188 -12.80 -3.27 -14.98
C ALA A 188 -13.89 -2.72 -14.04
N ASN A 189 -13.98 -1.40 -13.87
CA ASN A 189 -15.05 -0.77 -13.09
C ASN A 189 -15.56 0.51 -13.79
N PRO A 190 -16.57 0.39 -14.67
CA PRO A 190 -17.08 1.53 -15.42
C PRO A 190 -17.71 2.63 -14.57
N SER A 191 -18.20 2.32 -13.37
CA SER A 191 -18.78 3.33 -12.45
C SER A 191 -17.72 4.08 -11.65
N SER A 192 -16.45 3.69 -11.71
CA SER A 192 -15.36 4.39 -11.03
C SER A 192 -15.05 5.72 -11.70
N LEU A 193 -15.59 6.81 -11.14
CA LEU A 193 -15.25 8.17 -11.55
C LEU A 193 -13.74 8.41 -11.51
N LEU A 194 -13.08 7.90 -10.46
CA LEU A 194 -11.64 7.97 -10.31
C LEU A 194 -10.87 7.35 -11.50
N ALA A 195 -11.30 6.18 -11.99
CA ALA A 195 -10.68 5.52 -13.13
C ALA A 195 -10.87 6.35 -14.41
N GLN A 196 -12.08 6.88 -14.60
CA GLN A 196 -12.41 7.71 -15.76
C GLN A 196 -11.59 9.00 -15.79
N GLU A 197 -11.47 9.69 -14.65
CA GLU A 197 -10.69 10.92 -14.53
C GLU A 197 -9.19 10.66 -14.75
N SER A 198 -8.66 9.60 -14.15
CA SER A 198 -7.25 9.21 -14.32
C SER A 198 -6.94 8.92 -15.79
N TYR A 199 -7.80 8.17 -16.48
CA TYR A 199 -7.64 7.89 -17.90
C TYR A 199 -7.64 9.18 -18.76
N LYS A 200 -8.61 10.07 -18.54
CA LYS A 200 -8.67 11.37 -19.24
C LYS A 200 -7.42 12.23 -18.99
N ALA A 201 -6.91 12.23 -17.75
CA ALA A 201 -5.70 12.96 -17.40
C ALA A 201 -4.47 12.46 -18.16
N TYR A 202 -4.27 11.13 -18.22
CA TYR A 202 -3.14 10.54 -18.95
C TYR A 202 -3.23 10.77 -20.46
N GLN A 203 -4.43 10.64 -21.05
CA GLN A 203 -4.64 10.96 -22.47
C GLN A 203 -4.29 12.42 -22.78
N SER A 204 -4.75 13.35 -21.94
CA SER A 204 -4.47 14.78 -22.12
C SER A 204 -2.98 15.10 -22.02
N HIS A 205 -2.26 14.43 -21.11
CA HIS A 205 -0.82 14.57 -20.97
C HIS A 205 -0.06 14.10 -22.22
N PHE A 206 -0.45 12.93 -22.78
CA PHE A 206 0.17 12.39 -23.99
C PHE A 206 -0.06 13.30 -25.21
N SER A 207 -1.29 13.80 -25.40
CA SER A 207 -1.61 14.73 -26.48
C SER A 207 -0.81 16.03 -26.43
N ARG A 208 -0.46 16.51 -25.22
CA ARG A 208 0.41 17.69 -25.07
C ARG A 208 1.86 17.38 -25.42
N GLN A 209 2.37 16.21 -25.02
CA GLN A 209 3.75 15.81 -25.33
C GLN A 209 3.97 15.53 -26.81
N SER A 210 2.98 14.97 -27.52
CA SER A 210 3.06 14.72 -28.96
C SER A 210 2.89 15.98 -29.82
N GLN A 211 2.42 17.09 -29.24
CA GLN A 211 2.30 18.40 -29.89
C GLN A 211 3.60 19.22 -29.87
N PHE A 212 4.59 18.84 -29.05
CA PHE A 212 5.92 19.43 -29.15
C PHE A 212 6.73 18.67 -30.20
N PRO A 213 7.16 19.31 -31.31
CA PRO A 213 8.05 18.65 -32.26
C PRO A 213 9.34 18.28 -31.52
N LYS A 214 9.86 17.07 -31.78
CA LYS A 214 11.24 16.74 -31.44
C LYS A 214 12.12 17.82 -32.08
N VAL A 215 12.70 18.68 -31.26
CA VAL A 215 13.72 19.60 -31.74
C VAL A 215 14.90 18.73 -32.13
N ASP A 216 15.05 18.46 -33.44
CA ASP A 216 16.32 18.01 -33.99
C ASP A 216 17.31 19.13 -33.75
N ILE A 217 18.11 18.98 -32.69
CA ILE A 217 19.32 19.78 -32.54
C ILE A 217 20.36 19.15 -33.47
N SER A 218 20.17 19.35 -34.78
CA SER A 218 21.25 19.23 -35.74
C SER A 218 22.21 20.38 -35.49
N ILE A 219 23.18 20.14 -34.61
CA ILE A 219 24.35 21.02 -34.43
C ILE A 219 25.07 21.04 -35.78
N PRO A 220 25.20 22.19 -36.47
CA PRO A 220 26.10 22.28 -37.61
C PRO A 220 27.52 22.20 -37.05
N PHE A 221 28.19 21.08 -37.31
CA PHE A 221 29.61 20.96 -37.09
C PHE A 221 30.30 21.80 -38.18
N GLU A 222 30.57 23.07 -37.88
CA GLU A 222 31.46 23.89 -38.72
C GLU A 222 32.86 23.27 -38.68
N ALA A 223 33.23 22.60 -39.77
CA ALA A 223 34.60 22.23 -40.04
C ALA A 223 35.42 23.51 -40.29
N LYS A 224 36.17 23.96 -39.30
CA LYS A 224 37.31 24.85 -39.55
C LYS A 224 38.55 24.01 -39.78
N HIS A 225 38.82 23.78 -41.06
CA HIS A 225 40.17 23.59 -41.55
C HIS A 225 40.95 24.89 -41.33
N GLU A 226 41.97 24.86 -40.48
CA GLU A 226 43.09 25.79 -40.57
C GLU A 226 44.36 24.96 -40.80
N THR A 227 44.74 24.86 -42.06
CA THR A 227 46.11 24.65 -42.50
C THR A 227 46.78 26.02 -42.60
N SER A 228 47.79 26.28 -41.76
CA SER A 228 49.08 26.92 -42.08
C SER A 228 49.91 27.07 -40.81
#